data_AF-A0A060BLH5-F1
#
_entry.id   AF-A0A060BLH5-F1
#
_cell.length_a   1.000
_cell.length_b   1.000
_cell.length_c   1.000
_cell.angle_alpha   90.00
_cell.angle_beta   90.00
_cell.angle_gamma   90.00
#
_symmetry.space_group_name_H-M   'P 1'
#
loop_
_entity.id
_entity.type
_entity.pdbx_description
1 polymer ?
#
loop_
_entity_poly.entity_id
_entity_poly.type
_entity_poly.pdbx_seq_one_letter_code
_entity_poly.pdbx_strand_id
1 'polypeptide(L)' 'MESGTTPTLTVAVVSHKPYKVPTDPIYLPLHVGADLHPDVLTDWVQDNTGDNISARNATYSELTGLYWLWKNCSSDYVG' A
#
# COMPACT_ATOMS: atom_id res chain seq x y z
N MET A 1 7.01 8.69 34.58
CA MET A 1 6.66 7.42 33.93
C MET A 1 6.46 7.75 32.46
N GLU A 2 7.38 7.36 31.58
CA GLU A 2 7.18 7.49 30.14
C GLU A 2 6.00 6.58 29.76
N SER A 3 4.91 7.18 29.31
CA SER A 3 3.86 6.48 28.58
C SER A 3 4.48 6.03 27.25
N GLY A 4 5.06 4.83 27.20
CA GLY A 4 5.56 4.27 25.96
C GLY A 4 4.43 4.12 24.96
N THR A 5 4.53 4.81 23.82
CA THR A 5 3.57 4.68 22.72
C THR A 5 3.56 3.22 22.25
N THR A 6 2.37 2.64 22.07
CA THR A 6 2.25 1.32 21.45
C THR A 6 2.75 1.39 20.00
N PRO A 7 3.68 0.52 19.57
CA PRO A 7 4.17 0.54 18.19
C PRO A 7 3.04 0.25 17.21
N THR A 8 3.08 0.93 16.07
CA THR A 8 2.12 0.87 14.99
C THR A 8 2.52 -0.17 13.94
N LEU A 9 1.53 -0.86 13.36
CA LEU A 9 1.73 -1.91 12.35
C LEU A 9 0.82 -1.64 11.15
N THR A 10 1.38 -1.77 9.95
CA THR A 10 0.63 -1.78 8.69
C THR A 10 1.06 -2.98 7.85
N VAL A 11 0.09 -3.77 7.39
CA VAL A 11 0.28 -4.89 6.47
C VAL A 11 -0.48 -4.58 5.18
N ALA A 12 0.23 -4.35 4.09
CA ALA A 12 -0.40 -4.02 2.82
C ALA A 12 -0.90 -5.27 2.09
N VAL A 13 -2.17 -5.26 1.70
CA VAL A 13 -2.72 -6.22 0.74
C VAL A 13 -2.65 -5.56 -0.63
N VAL A 14 -1.61 -5.91 -1.39
CA VAL A 14 -1.36 -5.39 -2.73
C VAL A 14 -2.12 -6.18 -3.78
N SER A 15 -2.79 -5.49 -4.71
CA SER A 15 -3.45 -6.13 -5.85
C SER A 15 -3.62 -5.17 -7.02
N HIS A 16 -3.69 -5.70 -8.23
CA HIS A 16 -4.10 -4.99 -9.44
C HIS A 16 -5.50 -5.47 -9.95
N LYS A 17 -6.21 -6.25 -9.13
CA LYS A 17 -7.55 -6.82 -9.39
C LYS A 17 -8.38 -6.91 -8.11
N PRO A 18 -9.72 -6.98 -8.19
CA PRO A 18 -10.57 -7.16 -7.02
C PRO A 18 -10.17 -8.37 -6.18
N TYR A 19 -9.97 -8.16 -4.87
CA TYR A 19 -9.59 -9.18 -3.91
C TYR A 19 -10.26 -8.93 -2.55
N LYS A 20 -10.48 -9.99 -1.77
CA LYS A 20 -11.06 -9.88 -0.44
C LYS A 20 -9.98 -9.51 0.58
N VAL A 21 -10.09 -8.31 1.13
CA VAL A 21 -9.16 -7.80 2.15
C VAL A 21 -9.70 -8.16 3.54
N PRO A 22 -8.85 -8.59 4.49
CA PRO A 22 -9.27 -8.77 5.87
C PRO A 22 -9.79 -7.46 6.47
N THR A 23 -10.68 -7.54 7.46
CA THR A 23 -11.35 -6.35 8.04
C THR A 23 -10.58 -5.72 9.20
N ASP A 24 -9.46 -6.31 9.61
CA ASP A 24 -8.66 -5.76 10.70
C ASP A 24 -7.98 -4.44 10.24
N PRO A 25 -8.02 -3.36 11.04
CA PRO A 25 -7.43 -2.08 10.67
C PRO A 25 -5.92 -2.10 10.35
N ILE A 26 -5.19 -3.13 10.75
CA ILE A 26 -3.77 -3.25 10.36
C ILE A 26 -3.60 -3.48 8.86
N TYR A 27 -4.63 -3.96 8.15
CA TYR A 27 -4.54 -4.26 6.72
C TYR A 27 -4.84 -3.04 5.86
N LEU A 28 -3.90 -2.69 4.99
CA LEU A 28 -4.03 -1.60 4.03
C LEU A 28 -4.30 -2.15 2.62
N PRO A 29 -5.51 -1.99 2.06
CA PRO A 29 -5.75 -2.28 0.65
C PRO A 29 -5.00 -1.30 -0.26
N LEU A 30 -4.04 -1.80 -1.04
CA LEU A 30 -3.18 -1.00 -1.92
C LEU A 30 -3.29 -1.48 -3.37
N HIS A 31 -3.79 -0.61 -4.24
CA HIS A 31 -3.88 -0.84 -5.67
C HIS A 31 -2.52 -0.54 -6.33
N VAL A 32 -1.88 -1.57 -6.86
CA VAL A 32 -0.58 -1.46 -7.54
C VAL A 32 -0.74 -1.28 -9.05
N GLY A 33 0.14 -0.47 -9.66
CA GLY A 33 0.04 -0.12 -11.07
C GLY A 33 -1.17 0.76 -11.39
N ALA A 34 -1.61 1.59 -10.45
CA ALA A 34 -2.70 2.54 -10.64
C ALA A 34 -2.46 3.52 -11.80
N ASP A 35 -1.20 3.81 -12.16
CA ASP A 35 -0.88 4.57 -13.39
C ASP A 35 -1.28 3.84 -14.68
N LEU A 36 -1.28 2.51 -14.67
CA LEU A 36 -1.62 1.68 -15.83
C LEU A 36 -3.11 1.36 -15.89
N HIS A 37 -3.77 1.30 -14.72
CA HIS A 37 -5.14 0.79 -14.58
C HIS A 37 -6.01 1.63 -13.61
N PRO A 38 -6.12 2.95 -13.78
CA PRO A 38 -6.65 3.87 -12.74
C PRO A 38 -8.08 3.57 -12.27
N ASP A 39 -8.88 2.86 -13.07
CA ASP A 39 -10.31 2.65 -12.83
C ASP A 39 -10.67 1.28 -12.21
N VAL A 40 -9.69 0.43 -11.85
CA VAL A 40 -9.97 -0.97 -11.42
C VAL A 40 -10.31 -1.12 -9.94
N LEU A 41 -9.62 -0.39 -9.05
CA LEU A 41 -9.75 -0.49 -7.59
C LEU A 41 -9.84 0.90 -6.96
N THR A 42 -10.75 1.74 -7.46
CA THR A 42 -10.85 3.16 -7.08
C THR A 42 -11.09 3.40 -5.59
N ASP A 43 -11.62 2.41 -4.88
CA ASP A 43 -11.89 2.48 -3.43
C ASP A 43 -10.67 2.11 -2.56
N TRP A 44 -9.56 1.70 -3.18
CA TRP A 44 -8.32 1.33 -2.49
C TRP A 44 -7.34 2.51 -2.48
N VAL A 45 -6.34 2.46 -1.61
CA VAL A 45 -5.21 3.39 -1.73
C VAL A 45 -4.50 3.12 -3.05
N GLN A 46 -4.14 4.18 -3.77
CA GLN A 46 -3.51 4.07 -5.08
C GLN A 46 -2.00 4.27 -4.94
N ASP A 47 -1.21 3.34 -5.49
CA ASP A 47 0.25 3.42 -5.46
C ASP A 47 0.83 4.52 -6.36
N ASN A 48 0.00 5.23 -7.15
CA ASN A 48 0.43 6.36 -7.98
C ASN A 48 0.28 7.74 -7.31
N THR A 49 0.06 7.76 -6.00
CA THR A 49 0.00 8.99 -5.19
C THR A 49 1.33 9.24 -4.49
N GLY A 50 1.61 10.49 -4.10
CA GLY A 50 2.85 10.83 -3.39
C GLY A 50 4.12 10.48 -4.18
N ASP A 51 5.18 10.06 -3.48
CA ASP A 51 6.42 9.60 -4.13
C ASP A 51 6.27 8.11 -4.51
N ASN A 52 6.37 7.82 -5.80
CA ASN A 52 6.01 6.51 -6.33
C ASN A 52 6.73 6.11 -7.63
N ILE A 53 6.57 4.84 -7.97
CA ILE A 53 7.04 4.24 -9.24
C ILE A 53 5.94 3.40 -9.90
N SER A 54 4.66 3.77 -9.73
CA SER A 54 3.49 3.00 -10.18
C SER A 54 3.52 2.67 -11.67
N ALA A 55 3.92 3.62 -12.52
CA ALA A 55 4.11 3.41 -13.96
C ALA A 55 5.07 2.26 -14.32
N ARG A 56 5.91 1.78 -13.39
CA ARG A 56 6.83 0.66 -13.57
C ARG A 56 6.27 -0.69 -13.11
N ASN A 57 4.99 -0.77 -12.75
CA ASN A 57 4.36 -2.01 -12.26
C ASN A 57 4.47 -3.16 -13.27
N ALA A 58 4.45 -2.89 -14.58
CA ALA A 58 4.66 -3.91 -15.60
C ALA A 58 6.06 -4.58 -15.53
N THR A 59 7.03 -3.97 -14.87
CA THR A 59 8.41 -4.48 -14.72
C THR A 59 8.71 -4.93 -13.29
N TYR A 60 8.17 -4.23 -12.29
CA TYR A 60 8.49 -4.44 -10.87
C TYR A 60 7.36 -5.14 -10.09
N SER A 61 6.19 -5.31 -10.71
CA SER A 61 4.99 -5.88 -10.08
C SER A 61 4.74 -5.27 -8.69
N GLU A 62 4.50 -6.10 -7.68
CA GLU A 62 4.16 -5.71 -6.32
C GLU A 62 5.23 -4.85 -5.62
N LEU A 63 6.48 -4.82 -6.13
CA LEU A 63 7.53 -3.96 -5.59
C LEU A 63 7.21 -2.46 -5.76
N THR A 64 6.32 -2.10 -6.69
CA THR A 64 5.79 -0.73 -6.78
C THR A 64 4.99 -0.36 -5.52
N GLY A 65 4.19 -1.29 -5.00
CA GLY A 65 3.48 -1.14 -3.73
C GLY A 65 4.43 -1.07 -2.53
N LEU A 66 5.46 -1.92 -2.49
CA LEU A 66 6.47 -1.86 -1.43
C LEU A 66 7.25 -0.53 -1.44
N TYR A 67 7.61 -0.02 -2.62
CA TYR A 67 8.23 1.29 -2.77
C TYR A 67 7.30 2.39 -2.23
N TRP A 68 6.02 2.36 -2.61
CA TRP A 68 5.05 3.34 -2.14
C TRP A 68 4.93 3.32 -0.61
N LEU A 69 4.87 2.14 0.01
CA LEU A 69 4.84 2.00 1.46
C LEU A 69 6.07 2.61 2.13
N TRP A 70 7.27 2.32 1.63
CA TRP A 70 8.51 2.89 2.15
C TRP A 70 8.49 4.43 2.17
N LYS A 71 7.83 5.03 1.18
CA LYS A 71 7.89 6.47 0.94
C LYS A 71 6.72 7.24 1.55
N ASN A 72 5.59 6.57 1.78
CA ASN A 72 4.33 7.22 2.14
C ASN A 72 3.69 6.64 3.43
N CYS A 73 4.25 5.58 4.03
CA CYS A 73 3.80 5.02 5.31
C CYS A 73 4.77 5.36 6.44
N SER A 74 4.24 5.68 7.63
CA SER A 74 5.02 6.05 8.81
C SER A 74 4.88 5.08 9.99
N SER A 75 4.31 3.89 9.77
CA SER A 75 4.16 2.89 10.81
C SER A 75 5.52 2.34 11.26
N ASP A 76 5.64 1.98 12.54
CA ASP A 76 6.88 1.44 13.11
C ASP A 76 7.27 0.11 12.44
N TYR A 77 6.26 -0.67 12.04
CA TYR A 77 6.41 -1.89 11.26
C TYR A 77 5.52 -1.85 10.01
N VAL A 78 6.12 -2.19 8.87
CA VAL A 78 5.45 -2.24 7.56
C VAL A 78 5.75 -3.58 6.90
N GLY A 79 4.70 -4.24 6.39
CA GLY A 79 4.78 -5.55 5.75
C GLY A 79 3.78 -5.73 4.63
#